data_AF-A0A521VLS6-F1
#
_entry.id   AF-A0A521VLS6-F1
#
_cell.length_a   1.000
_cell.length_b   1.000
_cell.length_c   1.000
_cell.angle_alpha   90.00
_cell.angle_beta   90.00
_cell.angle_gamma   90.00
#
_symmetry.space_group_name_H-M   'P 1'
#
loop_
_entity.id
_entity.type
_entity.pdbx_description
1 polymer ?
#
loop_
_entity_poly.entity_id
_entity_poly.type
_entity_poly.pdbx_seq_one_letter_code
_entity_poly.pdbx_strand_id
1 'polypeptide(L)'
;MLVSRDYLQEMRLWEPNKPLEEYFSETEKLADFIPPLVSKGMMDDVIRPKNFTLLMFGKKPINHFEGAYSIFSIYRGVDRSEPTAERHEITGTIVQQARKLIEKLNTENYVAFDKEDEIPNQVKYPSRALQEAVVNALVHRDYESSQPVRVTVFNDRIEFNSPGALPRAVDKEKFLKGKAYPHWRNQTLAWFFNKLQLAQAEGQGIPTIMRTMREEGCPDPVFDLGQENVVCILPAHPRHKTFKELHEIENKIIIDNLDEANERTKSILSNDPYNFRAIELFCEINNLLKTPKKVYNFLIEKKLDVSKINSSTLIKIADTLSFVEGSKEVIEFAIELFHAAKEGQLEEREILKITLHLKKLGRHEEVISFIDEKIDRQPALGKNTSLLEERAKARMSLASKCIDTGKKQGLDGKIRRRAWEECRRYLSAAEKDLNDALDNTKSGFEREYILRDVEFLNGMKTIAQKPSRKGPKYIKRVIRK
;
A
#
# COMPACT_ATOMS: atom_id res chain seq x y z
N MET A 1 29.72 -8.30 -33.23
CA MET A 1 31.05 -8.53 -32.61
C MET A 1 30.96 -8.47 -31.09
N LEU A 2 30.87 -7.31 -30.43
CA LEU A 2 30.75 -7.25 -28.95
C LEU A 2 29.51 -7.99 -28.40
N VAL A 3 28.31 -7.64 -28.89
CA VAL A 3 27.04 -8.28 -28.48
C VAL A 3 27.05 -9.81 -28.69
N SER A 4 27.74 -10.27 -29.74
CA SER A 4 27.84 -11.69 -30.09
C SER A 4 28.65 -12.47 -29.04
N ARG A 5 29.77 -11.90 -28.60
CA ARG A 5 30.63 -12.51 -27.58
C ARG A 5 29.92 -12.59 -26.24
N ASP A 6 29.27 -11.51 -25.81
CA ASP A 6 28.59 -11.46 -24.51
C ASP A 6 27.50 -12.52 -24.42
N TYR A 7 26.69 -12.68 -25.48
CA TYR A 7 25.64 -13.71 -25.51
C TYR A 7 26.21 -15.13 -25.55
N LEU A 8 27.27 -15.38 -26.32
CA LEU A 8 27.92 -16.69 -26.33
C LEU A 8 28.50 -17.04 -24.95
N GLN A 9 29.08 -16.07 -24.24
CA GLN A 9 29.57 -16.25 -22.88
C GLN A 9 28.44 -16.54 -21.89
N GLU A 10 27.36 -15.78 -21.95
CA GLU A 10 26.19 -15.96 -21.09
C GLU A 10 25.54 -17.34 -21.28
N MET A 11 25.46 -17.81 -22.52
CA MET A 11 24.97 -19.15 -22.86
C MET A 11 25.96 -20.27 -22.56
N ARG A 12 27.18 -19.93 -22.11
CA ARG A 12 28.31 -20.87 -21.88
C ARG A 12 28.71 -21.64 -23.14
N LEU A 13 28.65 -20.97 -24.29
CA LEU A 13 29.06 -21.47 -25.61
C LEU A 13 30.38 -20.86 -26.07
N TRP A 14 30.94 -19.91 -25.30
CA TRP A 14 32.21 -19.25 -25.62
C TRP A 14 33.41 -20.05 -25.09
N GLU A 15 34.28 -20.43 -26.01
CA GLU A 15 35.59 -21.01 -25.75
C GLU A 15 36.68 -19.92 -25.75
N PRO A 16 37.50 -19.79 -24.68
CA PRO A 16 38.51 -18.74 -24.56
C PRO A 16 39.57 -18.72 -25.67
N ASN A 17 39.88 -19.89 -26.24
CA ASN A 17 40.92 -20.05 -27.26
C ASN A 17 40.37 -20.01 -28.70
N LYS A 18 39.05 -19.81 -28.85
CA LYS A 18 38.36 -19.82 -30.14
C LYS A 18 38.08 -18.39 -30.59
N PRO A 19 38.62 -17.93 -31.74
CA PRO A 19 38.34 -16.60 -32.26
C PRO A 19 36.86 -16.46 -32.64
N LEU A 20 36.31 -15.25 -32.54
CA LEU A 20 34.88 -15.02 -32.78
C LEU A 20 34.48 -15.41 -34.21
N GLU A 21 35.37 -15.19 -35.16
CA GLU A 21 35.20 -15.46 -36.59
C GLU A 21 34.93 -16.94 -36.87
N GLU A 22 35.47 -17.85 -36.05
CA GLU A 22 35.31 -19.29 -36.23
C GLU A 22 33.87 -19.74 -35.98
N TYR A 23 33.16 -19.05 -35.08
CA TYR A 23 31.71 -19.24 -34.86
C TYR A 23 30.86 -18.79 -36.05
N PHE A 24 31.41 -17.94 -36.93
CA PHE A 24 30.77 -17.48 -38.16
C PHE A 24 31.34 -18.22 -39.38
N SER A 25 31.62 -19.51 -39.24
CA SER A 25 31.97 -20.40 -40.35
C SER A 25 30.78 -21.26 -40.80
N GLU A 26 30.88 -21.84 -42.00
CA GLU A 26 29.82 -22.66 -42.60
C GLU A 26 29.68 -24.04 -41.94
N THR A 27 30.72 -24.51 -41.27
CA THR A 27 30.78 -25.84 -40.67
C THR A 27 30.57 -25.80 -39.17
N GLU A 28 30.89 -24.68 -38.53
CA GLU A 28 30.75 -24.53 -37.08
C GLU A 28 29.28 -24.45 -36.68
N LYS A 29 28.89 -25.34 -35.78
CA LYS A 29 27.56 -25.37 -35.19
C LYS A 29 27.67 -25.17 -33.69
N LEU A 30 26.79 -24.34 -33.15
CA LEU A 30 26.68 -24.16 -31.70
C LEU A 30 26.03 -25.36 -30.98
N ALA A 31 25.31 -26.20 -31.72
CA ALA A 31 24.75 -27.48 -31.29
C ALA A 31 24.37 -28.32 -32.53
N ASP A 32 24.30 -29.65 -32.40
CA ASP A 32 24.09 -30.58 -33.51
C ASP A 32 22.88 -30.25 -34.40
N PHE A 33 21.78 -29.86 -33.75
CA PHE A 33 20.48 -29.55 -34.36
C PHE A 33 20.31 -28.07 -34.70
N ILE A 34 21.29 -27.22 -34.37
CA ILE A 34 21.26 -25.80 -34.72
C ILE A 34 22.06 -25.58 -36.00
N PRO A 35 21.46 -24.95 -37.03
CA PRO A 35 22.22 -24.60 -38.23
C PRO A 35 23.40 -23.67 -37.91
N PRO A 36 24.48 -23.70 -38.71
CA PRO A 36 25.57 -22.74 -38.61
C PRO A 36 25.05 -21.29 -38.67
N LEU A 37 25.76 -20.36 -38.01
CA LEU A 37 25.34 -18.95 -37.93
C LEU A 37 25.31 -18.28 -39.31
N VAL A 38 26.10 -18.77 -40.25
CA VAL A 38 26.18 -18.26 -41.61
C VAL A 38 25.87 -19.37 -42.61
N SER A 39 25.61 -18.98 -43.86
CA SER A 39 25.55 -19.91 -44.99
C SER A 39 26.05 -19.24 -46.25
N LYS A 40 26.67 -20.04 -47.11
CA LYS A 40 27.12 -19.60 -48.43
C LYS A 40 25.94 -19.33 -49.36
N GLY A 41 25.99 -18.22 -50.09
CA GLY A 41 25.03 -17.90 -51.14
C GLY A 41 25.14 -18.91 -52.28
N MET A 42 24.00 -19.42 -52.77
CA MET A 42 23.98 -20.45 -53.82
C MET A 42 24.53 -19.98 -55.18
N MET A 43 24.64 -18.66 -55.40
CA MET A 43 24.96 -18.08 -56.72
C MET A 43 26.30 -17.32 -56.77
N ASP A 44 26.85 -16.90 -55.64
CA ASP A 44 28.00 -15.97 -55.62
C ASP A 44 29.09 -16.35 -54.62
N ASP A 45 28.98 -17.53 -53.98
CA ASP A 45 29.92 -18.03 -52.99
C ASP A 45 30.15 -17.09 -51.78
N VAL A 46 29.32 -16.06 -51.62
CA VAL A 46 29.43 -15.09 -50.54
C VAL A 46 28.77 -15.65 -49.28
N ILE A 47 29.54 -15.70 -48.20
CA ILE A 47 29.07 -16.08 -46.87
C ILE A 47 28.15 -14.99 -46.33
N ARG A 48 26.92 -15.38 -45.97
CA ARG A 48 25.91 -14.48 -45.40
C ARG A 48 25.37 -15.01 -44.07
N PRO A 49 25.08 -14.13 -43.10
CA PRO A 49 24.43 -14.54 -41.86
C PRO A 49 23.01 -15.02 -42.15
N LYS A 50 22.58 -16.07 -41.44
CA LYS A 50 21.19 -16.51 -41.47
C LYS A 50 20.29 -15.51 -40.75
N ASN A 51 18.98 -15.54 -41.02
CA ASN A 51 18.01 -14.61 -40.45
C ASN A 51 18.05 -14.57 -38.92
N PHE A 52 18.08 -15.74 -38.27
CA PHE A 52 18.16 -15.83 -36.81
C PHE A 52 19.46 -15.22 -36.26
N THR A 53 20.56 -15.34 -37.00
CA THR A 53 21.86 -14.75 -36.62
C THR A 53 21.80 -13.24 -36.62
N LEU A 54 21.15 -12.65 -37.63
CA LEU A 54 20.91 -11.20 -37.69
C LEU A 54 19.98 -10.74 -36.55
N LEU A 55 18.91 -11.47 -36.26
CA LEU A 55 17.97 -11.14 -35.18
C LEU A 55 18.61 -11.24 -33.79
N MET A 56 19.48 -12.23 -33.56
CA MET A 56 20.15 -12.48 -32.28
C MET A 56 21.39 -11.61 -32.05
N PHE A 57 22.21 -11.40 -33.08
CA PHE A 57 23.56 -10.85 -32.94
C PHE A 57 23.81 -9.61 -33.81
N GLY A 58 22.89 -9.26 -34.71
CA GLY A 58 23.02 -8.13 -35.61
C GLY A 58 22.91 -6.78 -34.89
N LYS A 59 23.70 -5.79 -35.32
CA LYS A 59 23.67 -4.43 -34.74
C LYS A 59 22.34 -3.72 -34.95
N LYS A 60 21.70 -3.91 -36.11
CA LYS A 60 20.44 -3.26 -36.51
C LYS A 60 19.56 -4.26 -37.29
N PRO A 61 18.89 -5.21 -36.62
CA PRO A 61 18.04 -6.20 -37.30
C PRO A 61 16.92 -5.56 -38.12
N ILE A 62 16.44 -4.39 -37.69
CA ILE A 62 15.40 -3.60 -38.38
C ILE A 62 15.75 -3.24 -39.83
N ASN A 63 17.04 -3.14 -40.18
CA ASN A 63 17.48 -2.85 -41.55
C ASN A 63 17.25 -4.03 -42.50
N HIS A 64 17.04 -5.24 -41.96
CA HIS A 64 16.82 -6.46 -42.73
C HIS A 64 15.39 -6.99 -42.57
N PHE A 65 14.74 -6.67 -41.45
CA PHE A 65 13.39 -7.09 -41.11
C PHE A 65 12.62 -5.87 -40.61
N GLU A 66 11.78 -5.26 -41.45
CA GLU A 66 11.11 -3.98 -41.14
C GLU A 66 10.36 -4.01 -39.80
N GLY A 67 9.71 -5.14 -39.49
CA GLY A 67 8.97 -5.32 -38.24
C GLY A 67 9.78 -5.85 -37.06
N ALA A 68 11.11 -6.00 -37.17
CA ALA A 68 11.96 -6.51 -36.07
C ALA A 68 12.27 -5.44 -35.01
N TYR A 69 11.21 -4.83 -34.48
CA TYR A 69 11.21 -3.94 -33.34
C TYR A 69 9.94 -4.15 -32.52
N SER A 70 9.94 -3.61 -31.31
CA SER A 70 8.80 -3.69 -30.41
C SER A 70 8.33 -2.28 -30.05
N ILE A 71 7.01 -2.10 -29.92
CA ILE A 71 6.40 -0.88 -29.40
C ILE A 71 5.86 -1.20 -28.01
N PHE A 72 6.29 -0.43 -27.02
CA PHE A 72 5.74 -0.47 -25.67
C PHE A 72 4.92 0.79 -25.42
N SER A 73 3.65 0.63 -25.08
CA SER A 73 2.72 1.75 -24.87
C SER A 73 2.03 1.64 -23.51
N ILE A 74 1.86 2.78 -22.83
CA ILE A 74 1.09 2.89 -21.59
C ILE A 74 -0.09 3.81 -21.83
N TYR A 75 -1.29 3.30 -21.61
CA TYR A 75 -2.53 4.07 -21.58
C TYR A 75 -3.03 4.11 -20.15
N ARG A 76 -3.26 5.31 -19.61
CA ARG A 76 -3.79 5.51 -18.24
C ARG A 76 -5.31 5.29 -18.17
N GLY A 77 -5.89 4.59 -19.14
CA GLY A 77 -7.31 4.22 -19.25
C GLY A 77 -7.52 2.71 -19.42
N VAL A 78 -8.76 2.31 -19.68
CA VAL A 78 -9.14 0.93 -20.06
C VAL A 78 -9.18 0.73 -21.59
N ASP A 79 -9.09 1.83 -22.32
CA ASP A 79 -9.07 1.89 -23.77
C ASP A 79 -8.03 2.91 -24.28
N ARG A 80 -8.04 3.14 -25.59
CA ARG A 80 -7.12 4.06 -26.28
C ARG A 80 -7.72 5.45 -26.50
N SER A 81 -8.84 5.77 -25.86
CA SER A 81 -9.55 7.04 -26.05
C SER A 81 -8.92 8.21 -25.28
N GLU A 82 -8.13 7.90 -24.25
CA GLU A 82 -7.39 8.89 -23.46
C GLU A 82 -6.47 9.74 -24.36
N PRO A 83 -6.43 11.08 -24.16
CA PRO A 83 -5.67 11.99 -25.02
C PRO A 83 -4.15 11.86 -24.84
N THR A 84 -3.70 11.24 -23.74
CA THR A 84 -2.28 11.08 -23.42
C THR A 84 -1.90 9.60 -23.30
N ALA A 85 -0.78 9.23 -23.90
CA ALA A 85 -0.20 7.91 -23.82
C ALA A 85 1.32 7.99 -23.89
N GLU A 86 2.00 7.11 -23.15
CA GLU A 86 3.45 6.94 -23.28
C GLU A 86 3.73 5.91 -24.37
N ARG A 87 4.71 6.18 -25.24
CA ARG A 87 5.11 5.25 -26.29
C ARG A 87 6.64 5.19 -26.39
N HIS A 88 7.16 3.97 -26.36
CA HIS A 88 8.57 3.68 -26.52
C HIS A 88 8.79 2.69 -27.66
N GLU A 89 9.68 3.06 -28.58
CA GLU A 89 10.14 2.16 -29.63
C GLU A 89 11.42 1.47 -29.17
N ILE A 90 11.39 0.15 -29.21
CA ILE A 90 12.45 -0.72 -28.71
C ILE A 90 13.05 -1.47 -29.89
N THR A 91 14.24 -1.05 -30.27
CA THR A 91 15.02 -1.62 -31.38
C THR A 91 16.25 -2.36 -30.86
N GLY A 92 16.96 -3.06 -31.75
CA GLY A 92 18.13 -3.87 -31.40
C GLY A 92 17.87 -5.35 -31.61
N THR A 93 18.76 -6.20 -31.08
CA THR A 93 18.58 -7.66 -31.12
C THR A 93 17.32 -8.06 -30.40
N ILE A 94 16.72 -9.19 -30.76
CA ILE A 94 15.49 -9.66 -30.11
C ILE A 94 15.69 -9.93 -28.61
N VAL A 95 16.92 -10.23 -28.19
CA VAL A 95 17.31 -10.37 -26.78
C VAL A 95 17.31 -9.01 -26.07
N GLN A 96 17.86 -7.97 -26.69
CA GLN A 96 17.79 -6.59 -26.17
C GLN A 96 16.34 -6.13 -26.04
N GLN A 97 15.52 -6.42 -27.06
CA GLN A 97 14.10 -6.09 -27.02
C GLN A 97 13.38 -6.81 -25.87
N ALA A 98 13.61 -8.12 -25.72
CA ALA A 98 13.04 -8.91 -24.62
C ALA A 98 13.41 -8.34 -23.24
N ARG A 99 14.71 -8.12 -22.99
CA ARG A 99 15.18 -7.58 -21.70
C ARG A 99 14.58 -6.23 -21.39
N LYS A 100 14.58 -5.31 -22.36
CA LYS A 100 14.05 -3.95 -22.17
C LYS A 100 12.53 -3.95 -21.97
N LEU A 101 11.80 -4.84 -22.63
CA LEU A 101 10.36 -5.01 -22.40
C LEU A 101 10.10 -5.56 -21.00
N ILE A 102 10.82 -6.60 -20.57
CA ILE A 102 10.68 -7.19 -19.23
C ILE A 102 11.02 -6.16 -18.14
N GLU A 103 12.10 -5.40 -18.31
CA GLU A 103 12.50 -4.32 -17.41
C GLU A 103 11.37 -3.29 -17.28
N LYS A 104 10.86 -2.76 -18.41
CA LYS A 104 9.77 -1.78 -18.40
C LYS A 104 8.49 -2.32 -17.78
N LEU A 105 8.13 -3.57 -18.08
CA LEU A 105 6.96 -4.22 -17.48
C LEU A 105 7.13 -4.37 -15.97
N ASN A 106 8.31 -4.76 -15.49
CA ASN A 106 8.57 -4.86 -14.06
C ASN A 106 8.57 -3.49 -13.37
N THR A 107 9.02 -2.43 -14.05
CA THR A 107 8.91 -1.05 -13.53
C THR A 107 7.45 -0.62 -13.38
N GLU A 108 6.59 -0.92 -14.36
CA GLU A 108 5.15 -0.61 -14.28
C GLU A 108 4.40 -1.56 -13.34
N ASN A 109 4.95 -2.74 -13.05
CA ASN A 109 4.40 -3.72 -12.11
C ASN A 109 4.75 -3.35 -10.66
N TYR A 110 4.37 -2.13 -10.26
CA TYR A 110 4.59 -1.64 -8.89
C TYR A 110 3.89 -2.54 -7.88
N VAL A 111 4.57 -2.79 -6.76
CA VAL A 111 4.03 -3.48 -5.60
C VAL A 111 3.42 -2.42 -4.69
N ALA A 112 2.10 -2.47 -4.49
CA ALA A 112 1.47 -1.70 -3.42
C ALA A 112 2.05 -2.19 -2.09
N PHE A 113 2.77 -1.30 -1.39
CA PHE A 113 3.41 -1.60 -0.12
C PHE A 113 2.48 -1.19 1.01
N ASP A 114 1.97 -2.17 1.75
CA ASP A 114 1.41 -1.91 3.07
C ASP A 114 2.50 -2.16 4.11
N LYS A 115 2.80 -1.16 4.95
CA LYS A 115 3.83 -1.27 5.99
C LYS A 115 3.31 -1.97 7.24
N GLU A 116 2.00 -2.14 7.36
CA GLU A 116 1.30 -2.51 8.58
C GLU A 116 0.71 -3.94 8.51
N ASP A 117 0.66 -4.53 7.33
CA ASP A 117 0.10 -5.88 7.11
C ASP A 117 1.20 -6.96 7.04
N GLU A 118 0.97 -8.12 7.67
CA GLU A 118 1.86 -9.29 7.61
C GLU A 118 1.81 -10.02 6.24
N ILE A 119 0.92 -9.58 5.33
CA ILE A 119 0.71 -10.20 4.03
C ILE A 119 1.79 -9.69 3.05
N PRO A 120 2.64 -10.56 2.48
CA PRO A 120 3.71 -10.12 1.59
C PRO A 120 3.15 -9.47 0.32
N ASN A 121 3.75 -8.34 -0.04
CA ASN A 121 3.87 -7.73 -1.37
C ASN A 121 3.19 -8.51 -2.52
N GLN A 122 1.96 -8.18 -2.87
CA GLN A 122 1.28 -8.79 -4.02
C GLN A 122 1.51 -7.95 -5.29
N VAL A 123 2.18 -8.57 -6.26
CA VAL A 123 2.46 -7.98 -7.57
C VAL A 123 1.17 -7.87 -8.40
N LYS A 124 1.06 -6.81 -9.22
CA LYS A 124 -0.09 -6.64 -10.15
C LYS A 124 -0.18 -7.79 -11.15
N TYR A 125 0.98 -8.29 -11.57
CA TYR A 125 1.18 -9.43 -12.45
C TYR A 125 2.36 -10.27 -11.96
N PRO A 126 2.31 -11.61 -12.06
CA PRO A 126 3.48 -12.44 -11.79
C PRO A 126 4.62 -12.12 -12.76
N SER A 127 5.82 -11.79 -12.26
CA SER A 127 6.98 -11.47 -13.12
C SER A 127 7.32 -12.61 -14.10
N ARG A 128 7.05 -13.85 -13.69
CA ARG A 128 7.22 -15.03 -14.54
C ARG A 128 6.24 -15.04 -15.72
N ALA A 129 4.98 -14.67 -15.50
CA ALA A 129 3.98 -14.57 -16.57
C ALA A 129 4.35 -13.47 -17.57
N LEU A 130 4.83 -12.32 -17.08
CA LEU A 130 5.30 -11.20 -17.92
C LEU A 130 6.49 -11.62 -18.81
N GLN A 131 7.51 -12.25 -18.22
CA GLN A 131 8.67 -12.76 -18.96
C GLN A 131 8.26 -13.74 -20.05
N GLU A 132 7.43 -14.72 -19.72
CA GLU A 132 7.01 -15.76 -20.66
C GLU A 132 6.14 -15.18 -21.79
N ALA A 133 5.26 -14.21 -21.49
CA ALA A 133 4.44 -13.53 -22.50
C ALA A 133 5.30 -12.71 -23.48
N VAL A 134 6.31 -11.97 -22.99
CA VAL A 134 7.26 -11.23 -23.85
C VAL A 134 8.02 -12.19 -24.77
N VAL A 135 8.56 -13.25 -24.20
CA VAL A 135 9.35 -14.22 -24.97
C VAL A 135 8.50 -14.92 -26.01
N ASN A 136 7.28 -15.34 -25.65
CA ASN A 136 6.36 -15.94 -26.61
C ASN A 136 6.02 -14.98 -27.75
N ALA A 137 5.78 -13.70 -27.44
CA ALA A 137 5.47 -12.69 -28.45
C ALA A 137 6.62 -12.43 -29.43
N LEU A 138 7.88 -12.57 -29.00
CA LEU A 138 9.06 -12.39 -29.85
C LEU A 138 9.45 -13.68 -30.59
N VAL A 139 9.54 -14.81 -29.89
CA VAL A 139 10.02 -16.08 -30.45
C VAL A 139 9.02 -16.69 -31.44
N HIS A 140 7.71 -16.55 -31.19
CA HIS A 140 6.68 -17.08 -32.10
C HIS A 140 6.25 -16.07 -33.17
N ARG A 141 6.85 -14.88 -33.22
CA ARG A 141 6.56 -13.85 -34.22
C ARG A 141 6.78 -14.35 -35.65
N ASP A 142 5.91 -13.94 -36.56
CA ASP A 142 6.18 -13.98 -37.98
C ASP A 142 7.14 -12.83 -38.39
N TYR A 143 8.38 -13.18 -38.71
CA TYR A 143 9.41 -12.21 -39.09
C TYR A 143 9.34 -11.74 -40.54
N GLU A 144 8.44 -12.30 -41.35
CA GLU A 144 8.14 -11.79 -42.70
C GLU A 144 7.18 -10.59 -42.65
N SER A 145 6.40 -10.46 -41.55
CA SER A 145 5.53 -9.30 -41.33
C SER A 145 6.33 -8.03 -41.05
N SER A 146 5.87 -6.90 -41.60
CA SER A 146 6.38 -5.56 -41.28
C SER A 146 5.80 -4.98 -39.98
N GLN A 147 4.78 -5.60 -39.39
CA GLN A 147 4.18 -5.13 -38.14
C GLN A 147 5.08 -5.44 -36.93
N PRO A 148 5.28 -4.52 -35.99
CA PRO A 148 6.08 -4.79 -34.78
C PRO A 148 5.30 -5.63 -33.77
N VAL A 149 6.01 -6.21 -32.79
CA VAL A 149 5.36 -6.66 -31.55
C VAL A 149 4.87 -5.42 -30.81
N ARG A 150 3.62 -5.44 -30.33
CA ARG A 150 3.08 -4.35 -29.51
C ARG A 150 2.77 -4.88 -28.11
N VAL A 151 3.37 -4.27 -27.10
CA VAL A 151 3.05 -4.50 -25.70
C VAL A 151 2.33 -3.26 -25.18
N THR A 152 1.06 -3.41 -24.87
CA THR A 152 0.19 -2.30 -24.44
C THR A 152 -0.24 -2.52 -23.01
N VAL A 153 0.12 -1.59 -22.13
CA VAL A 153 -0.29 -1.59 -20.73
C VAL A 153 -1.51 -0.70 -20.58
N PHE A 154 -2.61 -1.30 -20.12
CA PHE A 154 -3.80 -0.60 -19.67
C PHE A 154 -3.88 -0.64 -18.15
N ASN A 155 -4.86 0.07 -17.60
CA ASN A 155 -5.11 0.04 -16.16
C ASN A 155 -5.47 -1.36 -15.65
N ASP A 156 -6.25 -2.11 -16.42
CA ASP A 156 -6.88 -3.37 -16.03
C ASP A 156 -6.23 -4.62 -16.65
N ARG A 157 -5.35 -4.46 -17.64
CA ARG A 157 -4.70 -5.58 -18.34
C ARG A 157 -3.42 -5.16 -19.06
N ILE A 158 -2.64 -6.15 -19.50
CA ILE A 158 -1.54 -5.98 -20.44
C ILE A 158 -1.82 -6.83 -21.67
N GLU A 159 -1.69 -6.24 -22.85
CA GLU A 159 -1.86 -6.90 -24.14
C GLU A 159 -0.52 -7.08 -24.85
N PHE A 160 -0.18 -8.31 -25.19
CA PHE A 160 0.99 -8.69 -25.98
C PHE A 160 0.52 -9.13 -27.37
N ASN A 161 0.56 -8.22 -28.32
CA ASN A 161 0.17 -8.45 -29.71
C ASN A 161 1.40 -8.86 -30.53
N SER A 162 1.42 -10.12 -30.99
CA SER A 162 2.47 -10.70 -31.82
C SER A 162 1.97 -10.93 -33.25
N PRO A 163 2.69 -10.42 -34.27
CA PRO A 163 2.39 -10.70 -35.67
C PRO A 163 2.48 -12.19 -36.04
N GLY A 164 1.57 -12.62 -36.92
CA GLY A 164 1.43 -13.98 -37.42
C GLY A 164 0.32 -14.75 -36.72
N ALA A 165 -0.50 -15.47 -37.50
CA ALA A 165 -1.58 -16.31 -37.00
C ALA A 165 -1.07 -17.48 -36.14
N LEU A 166 -1.95 -18.11 -35.37
CA LEU A 166 -1.59 -19.38 -34.73
C LEU A 166 -1.27 -20.45 -35.81
N PRO A 167 -0.14 -21.18 -35.72
CA PRO A 167 0.23 -22.17 -36.72
C PRO A 167 -0.84 -23.26 -36.90
N ARG A 168 -1.09 -23.69 -38.14
CA ARG A 168 -2.14 -24.69 -38.47
C ARG A 168 -1.96 -26.03 -37.74
N ALA A 169 -0.72 -26.38 -37.40
CA ALA A 169 -0.40 -27.60 -36.65
C ALA A 169 -0.84 -27.54 -35.17
N VAL A 170 -1.18 -26.35 -34.66
CA VAL A 170 -1.60 -26.14 -33.28
C VAL A 170 -3.13 -26.15 -33.20
N ASP A 171 -3.65 -27.08 -32.41
CA ASP A 171 -5.07 -27.16 -32.09
C ASP A 171 -5.49 -25.95 -31.23
N LYS A 172 -6.41 -25.15 -31.77
CA LYS A 172 -6.91 -23.92 -31.12
C LYS A 172 -7.56 -24.20 -29.78
N GLU A 173 -8.40 -25.24 -29.68
CA GLU A 173 -9.12 -25.55 -28.45
C GLU A 173 -8.17 -26.03 -27.36
N LYS A 174 -7.17 -26.84 -27.73
CA LYS A 174 -6.13 -27.27 -26.81
C LYS A 174 -5.22 -26.11 -26.41
N PHE A 175 -4.92 -25.20 -27.32
CA PHE A 175 -4.10 -24.02 -27.04
C PHE A 175 -4.76 -23.13 -25.98
N LEU A 176 -6.05 -22.81 -26.14
CA LEU A 176 -6.82 -22.02 -25.17
C LEU A 176 -6.89 -22.67 -23.78
N LYS A 177 -6.76 -24.00 -23.71
CA LYS A 177 -6.73 -24.77 -22.45
C LYS A 177 -5.31 -24.96 -21.89
N GLY A 178 -4.27 -24.44 -22.54
CA GLY A 178 -2.87 -24.67 -22.17
C GLY A 178 -2.43 -26.13 -22.37
N LYS A 179 -3.09 -26.89 -23.25
CA LYS A 179 -2.85 -28.32 -23.51
C LYS A 179 -2.38 -28.60 -24.94
N ALA A 180 -2.07 -27.56 -25.71
CA ALA A 180 -1.56 -27.72 -27.06
C ALA A 180 -0.19 -28.38 -27.05
N TYR A 181 0.08 -29.19 -28.08
CA TYR A 181 1.41 -29.72 -28.31
C TYR A 181 2.38 -28.55 -28.62
N PRO A 182 3.60 -28.54 -28.07
CA PRO A 182 4.57 -27.50 -28.33
C PRO A 182 4.86 -27.34 -29.83
N HIS A 183 4.76 -26.12 -30.33
CA HIS A 183 5.13 -25.81 -31.71
C HIS A 183 5.76 -24.43 -31.81
N TRP A 184 7.05 -24.39 -32.15
CA TRP A 184 7.79 -23.15 -32.38
C TRP A 184 7.83 -22.83 -33.86
N ARG A 185 7.33 -21.65 -34.22
CA ARG A 185 7.53 -21.07 -35.55
C ARG A 185 9.03 -20.88 -35.83
N ASN A 186 9.76 -20.38 -34.83
CA ASN A 186 11.20 -20.13 -34.93
C ASN A 186 11.97 -20.99 -33.91
N GLN A 187 12.16 -22.28 -34.21
CA GLN A 187 12.82 -23.25 -33.31
C GLN A 187 14.23 -22.82 -32.87
N THR A 188 15.04 -22.28 -33.79
CA THR A 188 16.38 -21.80 -33.48
C THR A 188 16.35 -20.64 -32.47
N LEU A 189 15.40 -19.70 -32.60
CA LEU A 189 15.25 -18.60 -31.65
C LEU A 189 14.82 -19.12 -30.27
N ALA A 190 13.91 -20.10 -30.23
CA ALA A 190 13.48 -20.72 -28.99
C ALA A 190 14.65 -21.36 -28.23
N TRP A 191 15.54 -22.06 -28.95
CA TRP A 191 16.75 -22.65 -28.36
C TRP A 191 17.67 -21.60 -27.73
N PHE A 192 17.93 -20.50 -28.44
CA PHE A 192 18.75 -19.40 -27.90
C PHE A 192 18.13 -18.78 -26.65
N PHE A 193 16.82 -18.53 -26.65
CA PHE A 193 16.12 -17.96 -25.48
C PHE A 193 16.12 -18.92 -24.28
N ASN A 194 16.05 -20.23 -24.52
CA ASN A 194 16.20 -21.23 -23.47
C ASN A 194 17.63 -21.22 -22.89
N LYS A 195 18.67 -21.17 -23.74
CA LYS A 195 20.08 -21.08 -23.31
C LYS A 195 20.39 -19.80 -22.54
N LEU A 196 19.73 -18.70 -22.87
CA LEU A 196 19.81 -17.42 -22.14
C LEU A 196 18.94 -17.39 -20.87
N GLN A 197 18.27 -18.49 -20.52
CA GLN A 197 17.34 -18.57 -19.37
C GLN A 197 16.19 -17.54 -19.42
N LEU A 198 15.90 -17.02 -20.60
CA LEU A 198 14.77 -16.11 -20.84
C LEU A 198 13.47 -16.89 -21.05
N ALA A 199 13.53 -18.14 -21.53
CA ALA A 199 12.38 -19.04 -21.68
C ALA A 199 12.51 -20.28 -20.78
N GLN A 200 11.40 -20.92 -20.43
CA GLN A 200 11.42 -22.26 -19.83
C GLN A 200 11.60 -23.38 -20.88
N ALA A 201 11.72 -24.62 -20.42
CA ALA A 201 11.85 -25.80 -21.27
C ALA A 201 10.58 -26.06 -22.12
N GLU A 202 10.73 -26.94 -23.10
CA GLU A 202 9.75 -27.25 -24.14
C GLU A 202 8.30 -27.41 -23.65
N GLY A 203 7.36 -26.70 -24.27
CA GLY A 203 5.91 -26.87 -24.06
C GLY A 203 5.34 -26.31 -22.76
N GLN A 204 6.14 -25.65 -21.93
CA GLN A 204 5.68 -25.15 -20.63
C GLN A 204 5.25 -23.68 -20.63
N GLY A 205 5.45 -22.92 -21.71
CA GLY A 205 5.23 -21.48 -21.71
C GLY A 205 3.80 -21.06 -21.35
N ILE A 206 2.80 -21.45 -22.16
CA ILE A 206 1.39 -21.15 -21.89
C ILE A 206 0.91 -21.74 -20.54
N PRO A 207 1.18 -23.03 -20.22
CA PRO A 207 0.89 -23.58 -18.89
C PRO A 207 1.49 -22.78 -17.73
N THR A 208 2.73 -22.28 -17.87
CA THR A 208 3.41 -21.50 -16.85
C THR A 208 2.74 -20.14 -16.65
N ILE A 209 2.32 -19.46 -17.72
CA ILE A 209 1.52 -18.22 -17.61
C ILE A 209 0.23 -18.52 -16.83
N MET A 210 -0.54 -19.53 -17.24
CA MET A 210 -1.81 -19.87 -16.57
C MET A 210 -1.60 -20.25 -15.10
N ARG A 211 -0.61 -21.10 -14.80
CA ARG A 211 -0.29 -21.52 -13.43
C ARG A 211 0.08 -20.33 -12.55
N THR A 212 1.03 -19.51 -13.00
CA THR A 212 1.55 -18.40 -12.18
C THR A 212 0.51 -17.30 -11.97
N MET A 213 -0.35 -17.04 -12.96
CA MET A 213 -1.48 -16.12 -12.79
C MET A 213 -2.44 -16.62 -11.70
N ARG A 214 -2.79 -17.91 -11.72
CA ARG A 214 -3.69 -18.52 -10.71
C ARG A 214 -3.09 -18.57 -9.31
N GLU A 215 -1.81 -18.91 -9.19
CA GLU A 215 -1.09 -18.96 -7.91
C GLU A 215 -1.12 -17.60 -7.20
N GLU A 216 -1.03 -16.51 -7.96
CA GLU A 216 -1.09 -15.13 -7.45
C GLU A 216 -2.53 -14.58 -7.36
N GLY A 217 -3.56 -15.37 -7.66
CA GLY A 217 -4.97 -14.93 -7.59
C GLY A 217 -5.41 -14.00 -8.74
N CYS A 218 -4.61 -13.87 -9.81
CA CYS A 218 -4.99 -13.14 -11.01
C CYS A 218 -5.97 -13.96 -11.86
N PRO A 219 -6.82 -13.30 -12.68
CA PRO A 219 -7.66 -14.01 -13.65
C PRO A 219 -6.80 -14.73 -14.70
N ASP A 220 -7.34 -15.80 -15.29
CA ASP A 220 -6.65 -16.54 -16.35
C ASP A 220 -6.31 -15.65 -17.56
N PRO A 221 -5.19 -15.89 -18.25
CA PRO A 221 -4.85 -15.16 -19.47
C PRO A 221 -5.89 -15.43 -20.57
N VAL A 222 -6.23 -14.39 -21.34
CA VAL A 222 -7.13 -14.49 -22.49
C VAL A 222 -6.29 -14.42 -23.77
N PHE A 223 -6.58 -15.29 -24.74
CA PHE A 223 -5.89 -15.30 -26.02
C PHE A 223 -6.87 -14.96 -27.14
N ASP A 224 -6.62 -13.85 -27.84
CA ASP A 224 -7.31 -13.52 -29.08
C ASP A 224 -6.49 -14.04 -30.27
N LEU A 225 -7.10 -14.96 -31.04
CA LEU A 225 -6.48 -15.68 -32.14
C LEU A 225 -6.96 -15.11 -33.47
N GLY A 226 -6.35 -13.99 -33.87
CA GLY A 226 -6.61 -13.33 -35.14
C GLY A 226 -6.12 -14.12 -36.36
N GLN A 227 -6.52 -13.66 -37.55
CA GLN A 227 -6.05 -14.23 -38.82
C GLN A 227 -4.59 -13.85 -39.13
N GLU A 228 -4.12 -12.72 -38.62
CA GLU A 228 -2.80 -12.17 -38.91
C GLU A 228 -1.95 -11.93 -37.66
N ASN A 229 -2.50 -12.18 -36.47
CA ASN A 229 -1.82 -11.95 -35.20
C ASN A 229 -2.38 -12.83 -34.08
N VAL A 230 -1.62 -12.92 -33.00
CA VAL A 230 -2.04 -13.52 -31.73
C VAL A 230 -1.87 -12.48 -30.63
N VAL A 231 -2.92 -12.24 -29.85
CA VAL A 231 -2.87 -11.34 -28.70
C VAL A 231 -2.99 -12.15 -27.41
N CYS A 232 -1.97 -12.11 -26.58
CA CYS A 232 -2.03 -12.60 -25.20
C CYS A 232 -2.42 -11.45 -24.29
N ILE A 233 -3.50 -11.60 -23.54
CA ILE A 233 -4.06 -10.59 -22.64
C ILE A 233 -3.91 -11.12 -21.22
N LEU A 234 -3.17 -10.40 -20.39
CA LEU A 234 -3.03 -10.69 -18.96
C LEU A 234 -3.91 -9.70 -18.19
N PRO A 235 -5.02 -10.14 -17.57
CA PRO A 235 -5.82 -9.27 -16.70
C PRO A 235 -5.09 -8.98 -15.38
N ALA A 236 -5.20 -7.75 -14.88
CA ALA A 236 -4.63 -7.36 -13.61
C ALA A 236 -5.29 -8.10 -12.44
N HIS A 237 -4.55 -8.27 -11.35
CA HIS A 237 -5.12 -8.76 -10.09
C HIS A 237 -6.34 -7.91 -9.64
N PRO A 238 -7.47 -8.50 -9.22
CA PRO A 238 -8.68 -7.73 -8.86
C PRO A 238 -8.43 -6.69 -7.75
N ARG A 239 -7.58 -7.00 -6.76
CA ARG A 239 -7.19 -6.05 -5.68
C ARG A 239 -6.60 -4.74 -6.21
N HIS A 240 -5.90 -4.76 -7.34
CA HIS A 240 -5.33 -3.54 -7.92
C HIS A 240 -6.41 -2.58 -8.44
N LYS A 241 -7.58 -3.10 -8.86
CA LYS A 241 -8.71 -2.26 -9.26
C LYS A 241 -9.17 -1.41 -8.08
N THR A 242 -9.40 -2.04 -6.93
CA THR A 242 -9.82 -1.36 -5.69
C THR A 242 -8.76 -0.36 -5.20
N PHE A 243 -7.48 -0.74 -5.18
CA PHE A 243 -6.40 0.17 -4.78
C PHE A 243 -6.34 1.43 -5.67
N LYS A 244 -6.49 1.26 -6.99
CA LYS A 244 -6.53 2.38 -7.93
C LYS A 244 -7.77 3.26 -7.73
N GLU A 245 -8.94 2.66 -7.53
CA GLU A 245 -10.16 3.41 -7.25
C GLU A 245 -10.02 4.25 -5.97
N LEU A 246 -9.41 3.70 -4.91
CA LEU A 246 -9.08 4.43 -3.68
C LEU A 246 -8.08 5.57 -3.93
N HIS A 247 -7.03 5.33 -4.71
CA HIS A 247 -6.05 6.36 -5.04
C HIS A 247 -6.63 7.47 -5.94
N GLU A 248 -7.55 7.14 -6.84
CA GLU A 248 -8.28 8.13 -7.63
C GLU A 248 -9.17 8.99 -6.74
N ILE A 249 -9.82 8.41 -5.72
CA ILE A 249 -10.58 9.16 -4.71
C ILE A 249 -9.65 10.14 -3.96
N GLU A 250 -8.48 9.69 -3.50
CA GLU A 250 -7.50 10.56 -2.84
C GLU A 250 -7.07 11.74 -3.73
N ASN A 251 -6.75 11.47 -5.00
CA ASN A 251 -6.40 12.51 -5.95
C ASN A 251 -7.55 13.52 -6.16
N LYS A 252 -8.81 13.05 -6.15
CA LYS A 252 -9.99 13.91 -6.25
C LYS A 252 -10.15 14.80 -5.00
N ILE A 253 -9.85 14.28 -3.81
CA ILE A 253 -9.81 15.07 -2.57
C ILE A 253 -8.73 16.16 -2.67
N ILE A 254 -7.53 15.83 -3.17
CA ILE A 254 -6.41 16.76 -3.31
C ILE A 254 -6.75 17.94 -4.24
N ILE A 255 -7.49 17.69 -5.32
CA ILE A 255 -7.93 18.73 -6.26
C ILE A 255 -9.27 19.39 -5.88
N ASP A 256 -9.76 19.16 -4.65
CA ASP A 256 -11.01 19.70 -4.10
C ASP A 256 -12.30 19.32 -4.88
N ASN A 257 -12.26 18.19 -5.59
CA ASN A 257 -13.44 17.62 -6.26
C ASN A 257 -14.13 16.60 -5.35
N LEU A 258 -14.73 17.11 -4.27
CA LEU A 258 -15.26 16.31 -3.17
C LEU A 258 -16.55 15.55 -3.53
N ASP A 259 -17.39 16.07 -4.43
CA ASP A 259 -18.62 15.40 -4.83
C ASP A 259 -18.34 14.11 -5.62
N GLU A 260 -17.41 14.16 -6.59
CA GLU A 260 -17.01 12.98 -7.34
C GLU A 260 -16.28 11.96 -6.45
N ALA A 261 -15.42 12.44 -5.55
CA ALA A 261 -14.76 11.60 -4.55
C ALA A 261 -15.79 10.86 -3.67
N ASN A 262 -16.84 11.56 -3.22
CA ASN A 262 -17.89 11.00 -2.38
C ASN A 262 -18.68 9.90 -3.11
N GLU A 263 -19.10 10.15 -4.35
CA GLU A 263 -19.87 9.17 -5.13
C GLU A 263 -19.05 7.92 -5.47
N ARG A 264 -17.77 8.09 -5.84
CA ARG A 264 -16.85 6.97 -6.03
C ARG A 264 -16.64 6.16 -4.76
N THR A 265 -16.46 6.82 -3.62
CA THR A 265 -16.32 6.16 -2.32
C THR A 265 -17.56 5.33 -1.97
N LYS A 266 -18.77 5.88 -2.19
CA LYS A 266 -20.03 5.14 -1.98
C LYS A 266 -20.16 3.93 -2.90
N SER A 267 -19.68 4.00 -4.13
CA SER A 267 -19.67 2.86 -5.06
C SER A 267 -18.84 1.70 -4.51
N ILE A 268 -17.63 1.98 -4.01
CA ILE A 268 -16.78 0.97 -3.35
C ILE A 268 -17.50 0.40 -2.13
N LEU A 269 -18.01 1.26 -1.24
CA LEU A 269 -18.70 0.85 0.00
C LEU A 269 -20.02 0.11 -0.24
N SER A 270 -20.63 0.26 -1.42
CA SER A 270 -21.83 -0.51 -1.79
C SER A 270 -21.49 -1.95 -2.17
N ASN A 271 -20.31 -2.18 -2.75
CA ASN A 271 -19.81 -3.51 -3.09
C ASN A 271 -19.14 -4.19 -1.89
N ASP A 272 -18.36 -3.43 -1.12
CA ASP A 272 -17.66 -3.89 0.08
C ASP A 272 -17.83 -2.88 1.23
N PRO A 273 -18.88 -3.06 2.07
CA PRO A 273 -19.14 -2.20 3.21
C PRO A 273 -18.05 -2.22 4.29
N TYR A 274 -17.15 -3.22 4.28
CA TYR A 274 -16.07 -3.38 5.25
C TYR A 274 -14.70 -2.95 4.69
N ASN A 275 -14.67 -2.24 3.56
CA ASN A 275 -13.44 -1.66 3.05
C ASN A 275 -12.98 -0.50 3.95
N PHE A 276 -12.08 -0.80 4.90
CA PHE A 276 -11.63 0.15 5.93
C PHE A 276 -11.08 1.45 5.34
N ARG A 277 -10.26 1.36 4.28
CA ARG A 277 -9.71 2.55 3.63
C ARG A 277 -10.80 3.41 2.99
N ALA A 278 -11.79 2.81 2.33
CA ALA A 278 -12.93 3.54 1.78
C ALA A 278 -13.76 4.22 2.89
N ILE A 279 -13.93 3.57 4.04
CA ILE A 279 -14.63 4.17 5.19
C ILE A 279 -13.87 5.40 5.71
N GLU A 280 -12.55 5.31 5.83
CA GLU A 280 -11.71 6.43 6.27
C GLU A 280 -11.76 7.62 5.31
N LEU A 281 -11.68 7.35 4.00
CA LEU A 281 -11.84 8.37 2.96
C LEU A 281 -13.24 8.98 3.01
N PHE A 282 -14.27 8.17 3.22
CA PHE A 282 -15.64 8.66 3.40
C PHE A 282 -15.76 9.60 4.59
N CYS A 283 -15.10 9.28 5.72
CA CYS A 283 -15.04 10.15 6.88
C CYS A 283 -14.34 11.49 6.56
N GLU A 284 -13.20 11.44 5.87
CA GLU A 284 -12.44 12.62 5.47
C GLU A 284 -13.23 13.54 4.52
N ILE A 285 -13.82 12.96 3.48
CA ILE A 285 -14.66 13.69 2.51
C ILE A 285 -15.84 14.36 3.20
N ASN A 286 -16.55 13.65 4.08
CA ASN A 286 -17.72 14.21 4.77
C ASN A 286 -17.34 15.26 5.83
N ASN A 287 -16.14 15.19 6.41
CA ASN A 287 -15.60 16.27 7.24
C ASN A 287 -15.33 17.53 6.41
N LEU A 288 -14.68 17.39 5.25
CA LEU A 288 -14.40 18.52 4.35
C LEU A 288 -15.69 19.15 3.80
N LEU A 289 -16.68 18.32 3.44
CA LEU A 289 -18.01 18.74 3.02
C LEU A 289 -18.91 19.26 4.16
N LYS A 290 -18.44 19.23 5.42
CA LYS A 290 -19.22 19.61 6.62
C LYS A 290 -20.54 18.84 6.74
N THR A 291 -20.55 17.56 6.35
CA THR A 291 -21.69 16.66 6.45
C THR A 291 -21.41 15.37 7.25
N PRO A 292 -20.76 15.42 8.43
CA PRO A 292 -20.38 14.23 9.20
C PRO A 292 -21.55 13.29 9.57
N LYS A 293 -22.78 13.81 9.68
CA LYS A 293 -23.99 13.01 9.92
C LYS A 293 -24.27 11.97 8.82
N LYS A 294 -23.77 12.17 7.59
CA LYS A 294 -23.88 11.17 6.51
C LYS A 294 -23.10 9.90 6.83
N VAL A 295 -21.98 9.99 7.55
CA VAL A 295 -21.20 8.83 8.00
C VAL A 295 -22.03 7.99 8.97
N TYR A 296 -22.66 8.64 9.95
CA TYR A 296 -23.57 7.96 10.88
C TYR A 296 -24.71 7.25 10.15
N ASN A 297 -25.40 7.96 9.24
CA ASN A 297 -26.51 7.39 8.47
C ASN A 297 -26.08 6.16 7.66
N PHE A 298 -24.91 6.21 7.03
CA PHE A 298 -24.35 5.08 6.28
C PHE A 298 -24.14 3.85 7.17
N LEU A 299 -23.54 4.02 8.36
CA LEU A 299 -23.25 2.92 9.28
C LEU A 299 -24.54 2.24 9.77
N ILE A 300 -25.56 3.04 10.10
CA ILE A 300 -26.87 2.54 10.54
C ILE A 300 -27.62 1.86 9.40
N GLU A 301 -27.64 2.46 8.20
CA GLU A 301 -28.33 1.91 7.02
C GLU A 301 -27.74 0.55 6.61
N LYS A 302 -26.41 0.44 6.59
CA LYS A 302 -25.71 -0.81 6.24
C LYS A 302 -25.66 -1.83 7.38
N LYS A 303 -26.09 -1.46 8.60
CA LYS A 303 -26.07 -2.31 9.80
C LYS A 303 -24.69 -2.94 10.02
N LEU A 304 -23.65 -2.12 9.92
CA LEU A 304 -22.27 -2.58 10.05
C LEU A 304 -21.99 -3.06 11.49
N ASP A 305 -21.49 -4.29 11.59
CA ASP A 305 -21.00 -4.84 12.85
C ASP A 305 -19.67 -4.18 13.24
N VAL A 306 -19.73 -3.34 14.28
CA VAL A 306 -18.60 -2.58 14.84
C VAL A 306 -17.45 -3.50 15.26
N SER A 307 -17.74 -4.74 15.69
CA SER A 307 -16.72 -5.69 16.16
C SER A 307 -15.79 -6.19 15.04
N LYS A 308 -16.19 -6.04 13.77
CA LYS A 308 -15.40 -6.44 12.61
C LYS A 308 -14.55 -5.30 12.04
N ILE A 309 -14.67 -4.09 12.57
CA ILE A 309 -13.91 -2.93 12.13
C ILE A 309 -12.66 -2.81 13.00
N ASN A 310 -11.51 -2.53 12.39
CA ASN A 310 -10.27 -2.34 13.13
C ASN A 310 -10.32 -1.06 14.01
N SER A 311 -9.46 -1.00 15.03
CA SER A 311 -9.46 0.12 15.99
C SER A 311 -9.17 1.48 15.35
N SER A 312 -8.27 1.54 14.37
CA SER A 312 -7.89 2.80 13.69
C SER A 312 -9.08 3.42 12.95
N THR A 313 -9.78 2.62 12.14
CA THR A 313 -10.97 3.06 11.41
C THR A 313 -12.10 3.42 12.38
N LEU A 314 -12.31 2.66 13.46
CA LEU A 314 -13.29 3.02 14.50
C LEU A 314 -13.01 4.39 15.11
N ILE A 315 -11.74 4.69 15.43
CA ILE A 315 -11.32 6.00 15.97
C ILE A 315 -11.58 7.12 14.96
N LYS A 316 -11.29 6.88 13.67
CA LYS A 316 -11.52 7.87 12.61
C LYS A 316 -13.01 8.20 12.43
N ILE A 317 -13.87 7.17 12.46
CA ILE A 317 -15.32 7.34 12.44
C ILE A 317 -15.77 8.14 13.67
N ALA A 318 -15.34 7.72 14.85
CA ALA A 318 -15.74 8.35 16.10
C ALA A 318 -15.33 9.84 16.13
N ASP A 319 -14.10 10.17 15.74
CA ASP A 319 -13.59 11.54 15.65
C ASP A 319 -14.42 12.42 14.70
N THR A 320 -14.86 11.85 13.58
CA THR A 320 -15.73 12.51 12.59
C THR A 320 -17.12 12.82 13.17
N LEU A 321 -17.63 11.94 14.04
CA LEU A 321 -18.97 12.07 14.62
C LEU A 321 -19.00 12.91 15.91
N SER A 322 -17.87 13.03 16.61
CA SER A 322 -17.77 13.72 17.91
C SER A 322 -18.20 15.19 17.92
N PHE A 323 -18.17 15.87 16.76
CA PHE A 323 -18.46 17.30 16.65
C PHE A 323 -19.77 17.60 15.90
N VAL A 324 -20.63 16.60 15.73
CA VAL A 324 -21.93 16.79 15.07
C VAL A 324 -22.87 17.56 16.00
N GLU A 325 -23.09 18.84 15.70
CA GLU A 325 -23.99 19.70 16.49
C GLU A 325 -25.45 19.20 16.46
N GLY A 326 -26.14 19.34 17.58
CA GLY A 326 -27.59 19.12 17.68
C GLY A 326 -28.07 17.67 17.60
N SER A 327 -27.20 16.66 17.66
CA SER A 327 -27.60 15.23 17.63
C SER A 327 -26.96 14.43 18.77
N LYS A 328 -27.65 14.34 19.92
CA LYS A 328 -27.16 13.61 21.10
C LYS A 328 -26.89 12.13 20.80
N GLU A 329 -27.75 11.50 20.00
CA GLU A 329 -27.63 10.10 19.59
C GLU A 329 -26.33 9.82 18.82
N VAL A 330 -25.90 10.76 17.96
CA VAL A 330 -24.67 10.62 17.15
C VAL A 330 -23.44 10.73 18.04
N ILE A 331 -23.47 11.61 19.03
CA ILE A 331 -22.42 11.76 20.03
C ILE A 331 -22.33 10.52 20.92
N GLU A 332 -23.48 9.98 21.37
CA GLU A 332 -23.53 8.74 22.13
C GLU A 332 -22.96 7.56 21.32
N PHE A 333 -23.29 7.46 20.03
CA PHE A 333 -22.71 6.44 19.15
C PHE A 333 -21.19 6.61 18.96
N ALA A 334 -20.69 7.84 18.80
CA ALA A 334 -19.25 8.10 18.72
C ALA A 334 -18.51 7.59 19.97
N ILE A 335 -19.12 7.74 21.15
CA ILE A 335 -18.59 7.22 22.43
C ILE A 335 -18.53 5.69 22.41
N GLU A 336 -19.58 5.02 21.93
CA GLU A 336 -19.60 3.56 21.78
C GLU A 336 -18.46 3.06 20.87
N LEU A 337 -18.21 3.76 19.76
CA LEU A 337 -17.11 3.42 18.84
C LEU A 337 -15.73 3.58 19.49
N PHE A 338 -15.50 4.66 20.27
CA PHE A 338 -14.25 4.79 21.04
C PHE A 338 -14.10 3.68 22.07
N HIS A 339 -15.20 3.27 22.72
CA HIS A 339 -15.16 2.13 23.64
C HIS A 339 -14.88 0.81 22.95
N ALA A 340 -15.39 0.59 21.73
CA ALA A 340 -15.06 -0.60 20.95
C ALA A 340 -13.58 -0.59 20.53
N ALA A 341 -13.07 0.55 20.08
CA ALA A 341 -11.66 0.69 19.67
C ALA A 341 -10.66 0.43 20.81
N LYS A 342 -11.05 0.72 22.06
CA LYS A 342 -10.21 0.60 23.26
C LYS A 342 -9.71 -0.84 23.51
N GLU A 343 -10.47 -1.84 23.08
CA GLU A 343 -10.19 -3.26 23.32
C GLU A 343 -9.05 -3.79 22.42
N GLY A 344 -8.75 -3.09 21.32
CA GLY A 344 -7.68 -3.46 20.39
C GLY A 344 -6.26 -3.04 20.83
N GLN A 345 -5.28 -3.45 20.03
CA GLN A 345 -3.93 -2.90 20.08
C GLN A 345 -3.96 -1.48 19.49
N LEU A 346 -3.40 -0.51 20.21
CA LEU A 346 -3.47 0.91 19.87
C LEU A 346 -2.08 1.52 19.87
N GLU A 347 -1.82 2.38 18.88
CA GLU A 347 -0.63 3.22 18.86
C GLU A 347 -0.74 4.40 19.83
N GLU A 348 0.40 5.02 20.20
CA GLU A 348 0.43 6.14 21.15
C GLU A 348 -0.48 7.30 20.72
N ARG A 349 -0.53 7.60 19.41
CA ARG A 349 -1.37 8.66 18.85
C ARG A 349 -2.87 8.36 19.00
N GLU A 350 -3.25 7.10 18.87
CA GLU A 350 -4.63 6.64 19.00
C GLU A 350 -5.10 6.71 20.45
N ILE A 351 -4.23 6.30 21.40
CA ILE A 351 -4.47 6.43 22.84
C ILE A 351 -4.68 7.90 23.22
N LEU A 352 -3.86 8.81 22.69
CA LEU A 352 -3.98 10.24 22.95
C LEU A 352 -5.29 10.81 22.38
N LYS A 353 -5.72 10.39 21.19
CA LYS A 353 -7.00 10.81 20.60
C LYS A 353 -8.19 10.40 21.46
N ILE A 354 -8.25 9.13 21.88
CA ILE A 354 -9.32 8.62 22.77
C ILE A 354 -9.32 9.42 24.09
N THR A 355 -8.13 9.66 24.66
CA THR A 355 -7.94 10.43 25.88
C THR A 355 -8.51 11.84 25.78
N LEU A 356 -8.16 12.58 24.72
CA LEU A 356 -8.64 13.94 24.49
C LEU A 356 -10.17 14.00 24.34
N HIS A 357 -10.77 12.99 23.70
CA HIS A 357 -12.22 12.88 23.54
C HIS A 357 -12.93 12.62 24.87
N LEU A 358 -12.49 11.61 25.65
CA LEU A 358 -13.06 11.33 26.97
C LEU A 358 -12.98 12.54 27.90
N LYS A 359 -11.88 13.29 27.82
CA LYS A 359 -11.69 14.53 28.59
C LYS A 359 -12.67 15.64 28.16
N LYS A 360 -12.88 15.85 26.86
CA LYS A 360 -13.87 16.82 26.35
C LYS A 360 -15.30 16.51 26.83
N LEU A 361 -15.63 15.22 26.99
CA LEU A 361 -16.90 14.76 27.53
C LEU A 361 -17.00 14.87 29.06
N GLY A 362 -15.96 15.35 29.74
CA GLY A 362 -15.91 15.47 31.20
C GLY A 362 -15.78 14.13 31.95
N ARG A 363 -15.49 13.04 31.23
CA ARG A 363 -15.33 11.67 31.75
C ARG A 363 -13.91 11.46 32.29
N HIS A 364 -13.48 12.31 33.22
CA HIS A 364 -12.10 12.33 33.71
C HIS A 364 -11.69 11.05 34.47
N GLU A 365 -12.63 10.32 35.08
CA GLU A 365 -12.33 9.04 35.73
C GLU A 365 -11.98 7.96 34.70
N GLU A 366 -12.71 7.91 33.58
CA GLU A 366 -12.44 6.99 32.48
C GLU A 366 -11.10 7.29 31.80
N VAL A 367 -10.75 8.58 31.66
CA VAL A 367 -9.41 8.98 31.18
C VAL A 367 -8.30 8.37 32.02
N ILE A 368 -8.41 8.50 33.35
CA ILE A 368 -7.38 7.97 34.27
C ILE A 368 -7.31 6.45 34.17
N SER A 369 -8.45 5.76 34.25
CA SER A 369 -8.51 4.30 34.17
C SER A 369 -7.96 3.77 32.85
N PHE A 370 -8.27 4.43 31.73
CA PHE A 370 -7.83 4.04 30.40
C PHE A 370 -6.31 4.19 30.25
N ILE A 371 -5.74 5.32 30.67
CA ILE A 371 -4.29 5.55 30.59
C ILE A 371 -3.55 4.60 31.54
N ASP A 372 -4.05 4.39 32.77
CA ASP A 372 -3.46 3.47 33.74
C ASP A 372 -3.43 2.03 33.16
N GLU A 373 -4.56 1.56 32.61
CA GLU A 373 -4.64 0.24 31.96
C GLU A 373 -3.63 0.08 30.81
N LYS A 374 -3.49 1.10 29.96
CA LYS A 374 -2.55 1.03 28.82
C LYS A 374 -1.09 1.08 29.28
N ILE A 375 -0.76 1.85 30.31
CA ILE A 375 0.59 1.86 30.90
C ILE A 375 0.91 0.53 31.57
N ASP A 376 -0.05 -0.10 32.24
CA ASP A 376 0.13 -1.42 32.87
C ASP A 376 0.43 -2.50 31.81
N ARG A 377 -0.26 -2.43 30.66
CA ARG A 377 0.01 -3.34 29.52
C ARG A 377 1.32 -3.01 28.80
N GLN A 378 1.66 -1.72 28.65
CA GLN A 378 2.86 -1.25 27.97
C GLN A 378 3.59 -0.18 28.82
N PRO A 379 4.53 -0.60 29.70
CA PRO A 379 5.22 0.30 30.62
C PRO A 379 5.99 1.46 29.97
N ALA A 380 6.37 1.31 28.69
CA ALA A 380 7.01 2.36 27.91
C ALA A 380 6.14 3.63 27.76
N LEU A 381 4.80 3.47 27.70
CA LEU A 381 3.85 4.59 27.64
C LEU A 381 3.91 5.48 28.89
N GLY A 382 4.38 4.94 30.01
CA GLY A 382 4.58 5.69 31.25
C GLY A 382 5.68 6.77 31.16
N LYS A 383 6.40 6.86 30.04
CA LYS A 383 7.36 7.93 29.74
C LYS A 383 6.86 8.93 28.69
N ASN A 384 5.68 8.70 28.10
CA ASN A 384 5.12 9.61 27.09
C ASN A 384 4.59 10.88 27.77
N THR A 385 5.19 12.02 27.42
CA THR A 385 4.93 13.31 28.06
C THR A 385 3.48 13.77 27.88
N SER A 386 2.93 13.66 26.67
CA SER A 386 1.56 14.08 26.37
C SER A 386 0.51 13.24 27.10
N LEU A 387 0.72 11.92 27.23
CA LEU A 387 -0.21 11.06 27.97
C LEU A 387 -0.19 11.36 29.47
N LEU A 388 0.99 11.57 30.06
CA LEU A 388 1.13 11.95 31.47
C LEU A 388 0.49 13.31 31.76
N GLU A 389 0.71 14.29 30.88
CA GLU A 389 0.13 15.63 30.98
C GLU A 389 -1.41 15.56 30.93
N GLU A 390 -1.98 14.82 29.99
CA GLU A 390 -3.43 14.66 29.87
C GLU A 390 -4.04 13.89 31.07
N ARG A 391 -3.34 12.89 31.60
CA ARG A 391 -3.73 12.21 32.85
C ARG A 391 -3.70 13.15 34.06
N ALA A 392 -2.67 13.99 34.16
CA ALA A 392 -2.55 14.99 35.21
C ALA A 392 -3.69 16.00 35.15
N LYS A 393 -4.01 16.51 33.95
CA LYS A 393 -5.14 17.44 33.74
C LYS A 393 -6.47 16.80 34.14
N ALA A 394 -6.71 15.53 33.79
CA ALA A 394 -7.92 14.82 34.23
C ALA A 394 -8.01 14.72 35.76
N ARG A 395 -6.89 14.39 36.43
CA ARG A 395 -6.80 14.36 37.91
C ARG A 395 -7.05 15.75 38.52
N MET A 396 -6.51 16.82 37.95
CA MET A 396 -6.77 18.19 38.39
C MET A 396 -8.25 18.59 38.23
N SER A 397 -8.90 18.21 37.13
CA SER A 397 -10.34 18.45 36.94
C SER A 397 -11.19 17.74 38.00
N LEU A 398 -10.86 16.49 38.37
CA LEU A 398 -11.51 15.79 39.49
C LEU A 398 -11.23 16.47 40.84
N ALA A 399 -9.99 16.91 41.07
CA ALA A 399 -9.64 17.67 42.27
C ALA A 399 -10.46 18.96 42.40
N SER A 400 -10.70 19.67 41.30
CA SER A 400 -11.57 20.86 41.28
C SER A 400 -12.99 20.54 41.74
N LYS A 401 -13.59 19.45 41.23
CA LYS A 401 -14.92 18.98 41.68
C LYS A 401 -14.94 18.63 43.17
N CYS A 402 -13.87 18.06 43.71
CA CYS A 402 -13.72 17.80 45.14
C CYS A 402 -13.60 19.10 45.96
N ILE A 403 -12.88 20.11 45.46
CA ILE A 403 -12.76 21.43 46.09
C ILE A 403 -14.14 22.11 46.17
N ASP A 404 -14.89 22.11 45.07
CA ASP A 404 -16.22 22.71 45.01
C ASP A 404 -17.16 22.03 46.00
N THR A 405 -17.07 20.70 46.10
CA THR A 405 -17.83 19.92 47.08
C THR A 405 -17.40 20.24 48.52
N GLY A 406 -16.10 20.39 48.78
CA GLY A 406 -15.56 20.70 50.11
C GLY A 406 -15.92 22.11 50.61
N LYS A 407 -16.11 23.07 49.69
CA LYS A 407 -16.46 24.47 49.98
C LYS A 407 -17.95 24.71 50.24
N LYS A 408 -18.84 23.80 49.81
CA LYS A 408 -20.29 23.94 50.00
C LYS A 408 -20.66 24.04 51.50
N GLN A 409 -21.47 25.05 51.82
CA GLN A 409 -22.02 25.28 53.16
C GLN A 409 -23.10 24.23 53.48
N GLY A 410 -23.25 23.86 54.76
CA GLY A 410 -24.27 22.88 55.20
C GLY A 410 -23.96 21.40 54.96
N LEU A 411 -22.81 21.03 54.38
CA LEU A 411 -22.41 19.62 54.23
C LEU A 411 -22.04 18.96 55.55
N ASP A 412 -22.39 17.67 55.64
CA ASP A 412 -21.94 16.77 56.71
C ASP A 412 -20.41 16.75 56.84
N GLY A 413 -19.95 16.72 58.10
CA GLY A 413 -18.53 16.78 58.43
C GLY A 413 -17.71 15.61 57.91
N LYS A 414 -18.31 14.41 57.73
CA LYS A 414 -17.61 13.25 57.15
C LYS A 414 -17.48 13.39 55.64
N ILE A 415 -18.53 13.82 54.96
CA ILE A 415 -18.51 14.05 53.50
C ILE A 415 -17.50 15.13 53.14
N ARG A 416 -17.49 16.26 53.88
CA ARG A 416 -16.50 17.33 53.69
C ARG A 416 -15.07 16.82 53.88
N ARG A 417 -14.82 15.99 54.90
CA ARG A 417 -13.49 15.41 55.16
C ARG A 417 -13.06 14.50 54.00
N ARG A 418 -13.93 13.61 53.54
CA ARG A 418 -13.68 12.71 52.41
C ARG A 418 -13.37 13.45 51.12
N ALA A 419 -14.16 14.49 50.79
CA ALA A 419 -13.92 15.32 49.60
C ALA A 419 -12.52 15.97 49.61
N TRP A 420 -12.08 16.50 50.76
CA TRP A 420 -10.74 17.06 50.89
C TRP A 420 -9.62 16.00 50.86
N GLU A 421 -9.87 14.78 51.33
CA GLU A 421 -8.92 13.66 51.24
C GLU A 421 -8.76 13.18 49.79
N GLU A 422 -9.86 12.99 49.07
CA GLU A 422 -9.86 12.63 47.65
C GLU A 422 -9.22 13.73 46.80
N CYS A 423 -9.52 15.01 47.08
CA CYS A 423 -8.85 16.14 46.43
C CYS A 423 -7.33 16.07 46.56
N ARG A 424 -6.80 15.85 47.77
CA ARG A 424 -5.35 15.76 48.00
C ARG A 424 -4.74 14.55 47.30
N ARG A 425 -5.45 13.43 47.25
CA ARG A 425 -5.02 12.23 46.51
C ARG A 425 -4.87 12.54 45.03
N TYR A 426 -5.86 13.18 44.40
CA TYR A 426 -5.79 13.57 43.00
C TYR A 426 -4.66 14.57 42.72
N LEU A 427 -4.49 15.59 43.56
CA LEU A 427 -3.41 16.58 43.39
C LEU A 427 -2.01 15.98 43.56
N SER A 428 -1.84 15.04 44.50
CA SER A 428 -0.56 14.34 44.67
C SER A 428 -0.24 13.44 43.48
N ALA A 429 -1.24 12.77 42.92
CA ALA A 429 -1.07 11.92 41.74
C ALA A 429 -0.82 12.75 40.46
N ALA A 430 -1.49 13.89 40.31
CA ALA A 430 -1.27 14.82 39.21
C ALA A 430 0.14 15.45 39.26
N GLU A 431 0.64 15.79 40.45
CA GLU A 431 2.03 16.28 40.60
C GLU A 431 3.05 15.23 40.15
N LYS A 432 2.84 13.97 40.54
CA LYS A 432 3.71 12.88 40.11
C LYS A 432 3.76 12.80 38.58
N ASP A 433 2.60 12.79 37.92
CA ASP A 433 2.52 12.74 36.45
C ASP A 433 3.24 13.93 35.77
N LEU A 434 3.05 15.16 36.27
CA LEU A 434 3.69 16.34 35.69
C LEU A 434 5.20 16.34 35.92
N ASN A 435 5.68 15.88 37.07
CA ASN A 435 7.12 15.72 37.33
C ASN A 435 7.72 14.63 36.42
N ASP A 436 7.06 13.49 36.32
CA ASP A 436 7.47 12.41 35.41
C ASP A 436 7.48 12.91 33.94
N ALA A 437 6.53 13.78 33.54
CA ALA A 437 6.52 14.41 32.22
C ALA A 437 7.68 15.40 32.02
N LEU A 438 8.02 16.21 33.04
CA LEU A 438 9.16 17.14 33.01
C LEU A 438 10.52 16.43 32.91
N ASP A 439 10.64 15.26 33.52
CA ASP A 439 11.86 14.45 33.48
C ASP A 439 12.05 13.78 32.12
N ASN A 440 10.94 13.44 31.43
CA ASN A 440 10.98 12.78 30.13
C ASN A 440 10.95 13.73 28.91
N THR A 441 10.57 15.01 29.08
CA THR A 441 10.49 15.95 27.95
C THR A 441 11.87 16.40 27.46
N LYS A 442 12.04 16.36 26.12
CA LYS A 442 13.24 16.84 25.43
C LYS A 442 12.98 18.16 24.69
N SER A 443 11.73 18.62 24.64
CA SER A 443 11.29 19.82 23.91
C SER A 443 11.21 21.01 24.85
N GLY A 444 11.90 22.11 24.51
CA GLY A 444 11.85 23.35 25.29
C GLY A 444 10.44 23.94 25.36
N PHE A 445 9.64 23.81 24.29
CA PHE A 445 8.26 24.30 24.24
C PHE A 445 7.32 23.48 25.13
N GLU A 446 7.38 22.14 25.06
CA GLU A 446 6.55 21.28 25.91
C GLU A 446 6.83 21.51 27.39
N ARG A 447 8.12 21.69 27.74
CA ARG A 447 8.55 21.99 29.10
C ARG A 447 7.86 23.25 29.66
N GLU A 448 7.73 24.30 28.85
CA GLU A 448 7.06 25.53 29.27
C GLU A 448 5.57 25.31 29.58
N TYR A 449 4.86 24.54 28.75
CA TYR A 449 3.45 24.20 28.99
C TYR A 449 3.27 23.37 30.28
N ILE A 450 4.10 22.35 30.48
CA ILE A 450 4.04 21.50 31.67
C ILE A 450 4.34 22.33 32.94
N LEU A 451 5.28 23.28 32.88
CA LEU A 451 5.56 24.18 34.02
C LEU A 451 4.36 25.06 34.38
N ARG A 452 3.60 25.56 33.39
CA ARG A 452 2.35 26.30 33.65
C ARG A 452 1.31 25.44 34.35
N ASP A 453 1.18 24.16 33.95
CA ASP A 453 0.29 23.21 34.62
C ASP A 453 0.74 22.92 36.06
N VAL A 454 2.06 22.86 36.32
CA VAL A 454 2.62 22.72 37.68
C VAL A 454 2.30 23.95 38.54
N GLU A 455 2.44 25.15 37.99
CA GLU A 455 2.06 26.40 38.70
C GLU A 455 0.57 26.39 39.06
N PHE A 456 -0.30 26.00 38.12
CA PHE A 456 -1.72 25.86 38.36
C PHE A 456 -2.03 24.83 39.46
N LEU A 457 -1.38 23.67 39.42
CA LEU A 457 -1.50 22.61 40.43
C LEU A 457 -1.09 23.10 41.83
N ASN A 458 -0.01 23.88 41.92
CA ASN A 458 0.45 24.46 43.18
C ASN A 458 -0.57 25.45 43.78
N GLY A 459 -1.25 26.23 42.93
CA GLY A 459 -2.39 27.05 43.32
C GLY A 459 -3.51 26.20 43.94
N MET A 460 -3.90 25.11 43.29
CA MET A 460 -4.92 24.18 43.81
C MET A 460 -4.52 23.54 45.15
N LYS A 461 -3.25 23.14 45.31
CA LYS A 461 -2.72 22.58 46.55
C LYS A 461 -2.80 23.54 47.72
N THR A 462 -2.54 24.83 47.49
CA THR A 462 -2.63 25.88 48.50
C THR A 462 -4.05 25.97 49.05
N ILE A 463 -5.05 25.88 48.17
CA ILE A 463 -6.49 25.85 48.55
C ILE A 463 -6.82 24.59 49.37
N ALA A 464 -6.19 23.46 49.09
CA ALA A 464 -6.47 22.17 49.71
C ALA A 464 -5.74 21.90 51.04
N GLN A 465 -4.99 22.87 51.57
CA GLN A 465 -4.27 22.74 52.84
C GLN A 465 -5.23 22.61 54.04
N LYS A 466 -4.83 21.79 55.03
CA LYS A 466 -5.58 21.66 56.29
C LYS A 466 -5.54 23.00 57.05
N PRO A 467 -6.64 23.45 57.68
CA PRO A 467 -6.60 24.60 58.57
C PRO A 467 -5.57 24.37 59.68
N SER A 468 -4.62 25.30 59.83
CA SER A 468 -3.65 25.30 60.92
C SER A 468 -4.34 25.32 62.28
N ARG A 469 -4.13 24.30 63.10
CA ARG A 469 -4.48 24.31 64.54
C ARG A 469 -3.46 25.16 65.32
N LYS A 470 -3.36 26.45 65.01
CA LYS A 470 -2.71 27.44 65.90
C LYS A 470 -3.52 28.74 65.90
N GLY A 471 -4.63 28.73 66.62
CA GLY A 471 -5.23 29.96 67.15
C GLY A 471 -4.45 30.40 68.40
N PRO A 472 -4.29 31.70 68.67
CA PRO A 472 -3.52 32.20 69.80
C PRO A 472 -4.22 31.86 71.11
N LYS A 473 -3.69 30.88 71.86
CA LYS A 473 -3.90 30.78 73.30
C LYS A 473 -2.81 31.61 73.97
N TYR A 474 -3.22 32.43 74.96
CA TYR A 474 -2.44 33.36 75.77
C TYR A 474 -2.31 34.78 75.22
N ILE A 475 -3.22 35.66 75.65
CA ILE A 475 -2.95 36.88 76.43
C ILE A 475 -4.32 37.33 76.99
N LYS A 476 -4.52 37.15 78.30
CA LYS A 476 -5.38 37.97 79.21
C LYS A 476 -5.50 37.27 80.57
N ARG A 477 -4.53 37.53 81.47
CA ARG A 477 -4.75 37.62 82.92
C ARG A 477 -3.46 38.02 83.66
N VAL A 478 -3.07 39.29 83.58
CA VAL A 478 -2.38 40.01 84.67
C VAL A 478 -2.70 41.50 84.53
N ILE A 479 -3.83 41.96 85.08
CA ILE A 479 -4.02 43.26 85.76
C ILE A 479 -5.24 43.10 86.69
N ARG A 480 -4.97 42.83 87.98
CA ARG A 480 -5.75 43.25 89.16
C ARG A 480 -5.02 42.77 90.42
N LYS A 481 -4.00 43.53 90.82
CA LYS A 481 -3.80 44.05 92.17
C LYS A 481 -2.66 45.05 92.13
#